data_AF-A0A060XEP0-F1
#
_entry.id   AF-A0A060XEP0-F1
#
_cell.length_a   1.000
_cell.length_b   1.000
_cell.length_c   1.000
_cell.angle_alpha   90.00
_cell.angle_beta   90.00
_cell.angle_gamma   90.00
#
_symmetry.space_group_name_H-M   'P 1'
#
loop_
_entity.id
_entity.type
_entity.pdbx_description
1 polymer ?
#
loop_
_entity_poly.entity_id
_entity_poly.type
_entity_poly.pdbx_seq_one_letter_code
_entity_poly.pdbx_strand_id
1 'polypeptide(L)'
;MEKPSTVEQVDLTPTLALGLGLPISQNSVGRLIQPVVDEASLRDQLRFLHLNGHQLSYLLKDSMPAYEKEEGYEQFRVAEKSHGNWVKLVVEGNTSEVLTNMGKKVFKQYLEALRAMSEALSKQLGKYDIYSMVVGMVLVFQLLLLLLLAMPEALSSASEVDLPVSSALLSLPFYLLCLLLSSVHVLVCTSAESSCYFCSLSWGLVFGAVALSSALLCILVSMAARRGGKPPGKSPSHGGVSGGWSLSELDILLLAGTAGHTLSLSASSFVEEEHQVWYFLLNTLCLVVFQDVCRKYFRERRANFGSLEDEDYLLPSNEGDAVASPLADLGVTDAGSEKWLALATPPLTLACCRLLRSLNQTGVQWAHLPDLGHWLNSFEHKMVLSLFAALSLALIYFLVQRRCSWVSKIALALGLLGVYSYRAAVGNVVFPWQRGGGNMSKGTVEARFVYVFVLGILFTGSKDLLRSQVITADARLKSRGLWEIYSGMVLLVALLFRAHNLPVLCCCLLVQTLMAQFIWKKLHYDAAQTTIMHYWFGQAFFYFQGNSNSIATVDISVGFVGLESYIEAPAFFLTALSTYAGPLLWAAHLVCYLSSEKRSVTVHSAPSHQ
;
A
#
# COMPACT_ATOMS: atom_id res chain seq x y z
N MET A 1 24.63 -23.32 32.41
CA MET A 1 24.60 -22.92 30.99
C MET A 1 25.36 -21.60 30.90
N GLU A 2 26.51 -21.57 30.23
CA GLU A 2 27.22 -20.32 29.95
C GLU A 2 26.34 -19.41 29.11
N LYS A 3 26.39 -18.11 29.39
CA LYS A 3 25.66 -17.11 28.60
C LYS A 3 26.30 -17.09 27.20
N PRO A 4 25.55 -17.31 26.11
CA PRO A 4 26.11 -17.31 24.77
C PRO A 4 26.76 -15.95 24.47
N SER A 5 27.89 -15.97 23.76
CA SER A 5 28.57 -14.76 23.35
C SER A 5 27.70 -13.96 22.38
N THR A 6 27.67 -12.64 22.57
CA THR A 6 26.98 -11.73 21.65
C THR A 6 27.79 -11.57 20.38
N VAL A 7 27.14 -11.77 19.23
CA VAL A 7 27.72 -11.58 17.89
C VAL A 7 26.93 -10.52 17.15
N GLU A 8 27.60 -9.79 16.25
CA GLU A 8 26.95 -8.80 15.40
C GLU A 8 26.14 -9.47 14.30
N GLN A 9 24.95 -8.95 13.98
CA GLN A 9 24.09 -9.53 12.94
C GLN A 9 24.79 -9.57 11.55
N VAL A 10 25.65 -8.58 11.28
CA VAL A 10 26.40 -8.50 10.01
C VAL A 10 27.40 -9.66 9.83
N ASP A 11 27.87 -10.26 10.93
CA ASP A 11 28.83 -11.37 10.95
C ASP A 11 28.20 -12.69 10.48
N LEU A 12 26.86 -12.78 10.46
CA LEU A 12 26.15 -13.98 10.01
C LEU A 12 26.35 -14.27 8.52
N THR A 13 26.34 -13.23 7.69
CA THR A 13 26.44 -13.36 6.21
C THR A 13 27.75 -14.02 5.75
N PRO A 14 28.94 -13.52 6.12
CA PRO A 14 30.20 -14.14 5.69
C PRO A 14 30.39 -15.52 6.32
N THR A 15 29.90 -15.73 7.55
CA THR A 15 29.98 -17.03 8.24
C THR A 15 29.18 -18.11 7.51
N LEU A 16 27.93 -17.83 7.15
CA LEU A 16 27.10 -18.77 6.39
C LEU A 16 27.63 -19.00 4.98
N ALA A 17 28.07 -17.94 4.29
CA ALA A 17 28.63 -18.06 2.95
C ALA A 17 29.85 -18.98 2.94
N LEU A 18 30.80 -18.78 3.86
CA LEU A 18 32.00 -19.61 3.98
C LEU A 18 31.67 -21.04 4.42
N GLY A 19 30.74 -21.22 5.37
CA GLY A 19 30.31 -22.55 5.81
C GLY A 19 29.60 -23.38 4.72
N LEU A 20 28.91 -22.71 3.79
CA LEU A 20 28.21 -23.35 2.66
C LEU A 20 29.05 -23.42 1.38
N GLY A 21 30.29 -22.89 1.39
CA GLY A 21 31.14 -22.83 0.19
C GLY A 21 30.64 -21.86 -0.89
N LEU A 22 29.85 -20.86 -0.51
CA LEU A 22 29.30 -19.82 -1.37
C LEU A 22 30.18 -18.55 -1.34
N PRO A 23 30.17 -17.72 -2.40
CA PRO A 23 30.84 -16.43 -2.37
C PRO A 23 30.21 -15.51 -1.31
N ILE A 24 31.05 -14.77 -0.58
CA ILE A 24 30.58 -13.75 0.37
C ILE A 24 29.93 -12.60 -0.43
N SER A 25 28.80 -12.09 0.06
CA SER A 25 28.11 -10.95 -0.56
C SER A 25 29.05 -9.75 -0.71
N GLN A 26 28.99 -9.08 -1.86
CA GLN A 26 29.89 -7.96 -2.21
C GLN A 26 29.81 -6.79 -1.21
N ASN A 27 28.63 -6.58 -0.60
CA ASN A 27 28.39 -5.49 0.36
C ASN A 27 28.54 -5.95 1.82
N SER A 28 29.06 -7.15 2.07
CA SER A 28 29.20 -7.65 3.42
C SER A 28 30.39 -7.00 4.14
N VAL A 29 30.10 -6.32 5.25
CA VAL A 29 31.11 -5.76 6.18
C VAL A 29 31.41 -6.67 7.37
N GLY A 30 30.73 -7.81 7.45
CA GLY A 30 30.83 -8.73 8.57
C GLY A 30 32.17 -9.47 8.60
N ARG A 31 32.47 -10.03 9.78
CA ARG A 31 33.58 -10.94 10.00
C ARG A 31 33.11 -12.35 10.33
N LEU A 32 33.95 -13.33 10.10
CA LEU A 32 33.71 -14.73 10.43
C LEU A 32 33.51 -14.90 11.95
N ILE A 33 32.43 -15.57 12.33
CA ILE A 33 32.16 -15.95 13.72
C ILE A 33 33.04 -17.16 14.05
N GLN A 34 34.15 -16.91 14.75
CA GLN A 34 35.17 -17.91 15.06
C GLN A 34 34.61 -19.20 15.69
N PRO A 35 33.72 -19.16 16.71
CA PRO A 35 33.16 -20.38 17.30
C PRO A 35 32.47 -21.35 16.33
N VAL A 36 32.01 -20.87 15.16
CA VAL A 36 31.31 -21.72 14.17
C VAL A 36 32.28 -22.62 13.41
N VAL A 37 33.57 -22.26 13.33
CA VAL A 37 34.59 -22.99 12.57
C VAL A 37 35.66 -23.63 13.45
N ASP A 38 35.42 -23.71 14.77
CA ASP A 38 36.40 -24.24 15.74
C ASP A 38 36.74 -25.72 15.48
N GLU A 39 35.81 -26.51 14.94
CA GLU A 39 36.03 -27.92 14.57
C GLU A 39 36.81 -28.08 13.26
N ALA A 40 36.97 -27.01 12.47
CA ALA A 40 37.69 -27.05 11.21
C ALA A 40 39.22 -27.10 11.43
N SER A 41 39.96 -27.63 10.45
CA SER A 41 41.41 -27.64 10.52
C SER A 41 41.99 -26.22 10.53
N LEU A 42 43.15 -26.01 11.15
CA LEU A 42 43.82 -24.69 11.16
C LEU A 42 44.01 -24.14 9.74
N ARG A 43 44.26 -25.02 8.76
CA ARG A 43 44.38 -24.65 7.35
C ARG A 43 43.07 -24.07 6.80
N ASP A 44 41.94 -24.70 7.12
CA ASP A 44 40.63 -24.26 6.64
C ASP A 44 40.20 -22.97 7.36
N GLN A 45 40.44 -22.89 8.67
CA GLN A 45 40.21 -21.66 9.43
C GLN A 45 41.00 -20.47 8.84
N LEU A 46 42.29 -20.65 8.56
CA LEU A 46 43.11 -19.62 7.91
C LEU A 46 42.63 -19.28 6.48
N ARG A 47 42.11 -20.27 5.74
CA ARG A 47 41.53 -20.04 4.41
C ARG A 47 40.25 -19.22 4.50
N PHE A 48 39.36 -19.51 5.46
CA PHE A 48 38.13 -18.76 5.68
C PHE A 48 38.41 -17.32 6.07
N LEU A 49 39.34 -17.10 7.01
CA LEU A 49 39.78 -15.76 7.41
C LEU A 49 40.39 -14.97 6.26
N HIS A 50 41.21 -15.62 5.42
CA HIS A 50 41.78 -15.00 4.23
C HIS A 50 40.71 -14.60 3.21
N LEU A 51 39.72 -15.45 2.93
CA LEU A 51 38.62 -15.13 2.00
C LEU A 51 37.76 -13.97 2.52
N ASN A 52 37.45 -13.97 3.81
CA ASN A 52 36.72 -12.86 4.42
C ASN A 52 37.54 -11.56 4.40
N GLY A 53 38.83 -11.63 4.70
CA GLY A 53 39.71 -10.46 4.67
C GLY A 53 39.88 -9.90 3.27
N HIS A 54 39.96 -10.78 2.25
CA HIS A 54 39.96 -10.37 0.86
C HIS A 54 38.68 -9.60 0.50
N GLN A 55 37.50 -10.09 0.90
CA GLN A 55 36.23 -9.38 0.68
C GLN A 55 36.21 -8.00 1.34
N LEU A 56 36.62 -7.90 2.62
CA LEU A 56 36.67 -6.61 3.32
C LEU A 56 37.71 -5.65 2.70
N SER A 57 38.84 -6.16 2.24
CA SER A 57 39.89 -5.35 1.59
C SER A 57 39.41 -4.79 0.25
N TYR A 58 38.64 -5.58 -0.51
CA TYR A 58 38.06 -5.14 -1.77
C TYR A 58 37.00 -4.06 -1.52
N LEU A 59 36.15 -4.27 -0.51
CA LEU A 59 35.14 -3.31 -0.12
C LEU A 59 35.75 -2.00 0.40
N LEU A 60 36.86 -2.07 1.16
CA LEU A 60 37.62 -0.89 1.60
C LEU A 60 38.16 -0.09 0.41
N LYS A 61 38.74 -0.78 -0.58
CA LYS A 61 39.25 -0.16 -1.79
C LYS A 61 38.16 0.55 -2.60
N ASP A 62 36.98 -0.04 -2.67
CA ASP A 62 35.84 0.55 -3.39
C ASP A 62 35.21 1.73 -2.61
N SER A 63 35.20 1.64 -1.28
CA SER A 63 34.53 2.62 -0.41
C SER A 63 35.40 3.81 0.00
N MET A 64 36.74 3.68 -0.02
CA MET A 64 37.66 4.70 0.52
C MET A 64 38.77 5.07 -0.48
N PRO A 65 38.90 6.36 -0.87
CA PRO A 65 39.95 6.80 -1.80
C PRO A 65 41.38 6.62 -1.28
N ALA A 66 41.57 6.61 0.05
CA ALA A 66 42.85 6.47 0.72
C ALA A 66 42.94 5.18 1.55
N TYR A 67 42.32 4.09 1.07
CA TYR A 67 42.27 2.79 1.77
C TYR A 67 43.65 2.25 2.19
N GLU A 68 44.72 2.59 1.46
CA GLU A 68 46.09 2.16 1.75
C GLU A 68 46.63 2.71 3.08
N LYS A 69 46.05 3.80 3.59
CA LYS A 69 46.42 4.40 4.87
C LYS A 69 45.66 3.81 6.05
N GLU A 70 44.65 2.97 5.78
CA GLU A 70 43.83 2.35 6.83
C GLU A 70 44.62 1.26 7.56
N GLU A 71 44.65 1.34 8.89
CA GLU A 71 45.42 0.41 9.73
C GLU A 71 45.01 -1.06 9.47
N GLY A 72 43.72 -1.32 9.34
CA GLY A 72 43.20 -2.66 9.08
C GLY A 72 43.67 -3.26 7.75
N TYR A 73 43.87 -2.42 6.72
CA TYR A 73 44.35 -2.87 5.42
C TYR A 73 45.84 -3.27 5.49
N GLU A 74 46.66 -2.47 6.18
CA GLU A 74 48.07 -2.81 6.43
C GLU A 74 48.20 -4.08 7.28
N GLN A 75 47.40 -4.21 8.35
CA GLN A 75 47.35 -5.43 9.16
C GLN A 75 46.97 -6.66 8.32
N PHE A 76 46.01 -6.52 7.40
CA PHE A 76 45.64 -7.60 6.48
C PHE A 76 46.77 -7.98 5.53
N ARG A 77 47.48 -7.01 4.94
CA ARG A 77 48.65 -7.29 4.08
C ARG A 77 49.76 -8.03 4.82
N VAL A 78 50.01 -7.66 6.07
CA VAL A 78 50.99 -8.34 6.92
C VAL A 78 50.55 -9.77 7.25
N ALA A 79 49.25 -9.97 7.56
CA ALA A 79 48.67 -11.29 7.80
C ALA A 79 48.73 -12.18 6.55
N GLU A 80 48.42 -11.62 5.37
CA GLU A 80 48.47 -12.32 4.08
C GLU A 80 49.88 -12.78 3.73
N LYS A 81 50.88 -11.91 3.89
CA LYS A 81 52.29 -12.27 3.69
C LYS A 81 52.73 -13.38 4.66
N SER A 82 52.33 -13.27 5.92
CA SER A 82 52.65 -14.28 6.95
C SER A 82 51.96 -15.62 6.68
N HIS A 83 50.72 -15.58 6.16
CA HIS A 83 49.99 -16.75 5.71
C HIS A 83 50.66 -17.42 4.51
N GLY A 84 51.12 -16.65 3.51
CA GLY A 84 51.87 -17.19 2.38
C GLY A 84 53.15 -17.93 2.81
N ASN A 85 53.89 -17.36 3.77
CA ASN A 85 55.07 -18.03 4.35
C ASN A 85 54.69 -19.33 5.09
N TRP A 86 53.58 -19.31 5.84
CA TRP A 86 53.06 -20.50 6.51
C TRP A 86 52.68 -21.59 5.50
N VAL A 87 51.95 -21.25 4.44
CA VAL A 87 51.57 -22.20 3.36
C VAL A 87 52.80 -22.80 2.70
N LYS A 88 53.83 -22.00 2.43
CA LYS A 88 55.09 -22.50 1.86
C LYS A 88 55.72 -23.59 2.74
N LEU A 89 55.79 -23.36 4.05
CA LEU A 89 56.31 -24.35 5.01
C LEU A 89 55.43 -25.61 5.10
N VAL A 90 54.11 -25.47 4.98
CA VAL A 90 53.18 -26.62 4.91
C VAL A 90 53.48 -27.47 3.67
N VAL A 91 53.66 -26.83 2.51
CA VAL A 91 53.95 -27.53 1.24
C VAL A 91 55.33 -28.18 1.25
N GLU A 92 56.30 -27.58 1.92
CA GLU A 92 57.65 -28.15 2.14
C GLU A 92 57.67 -29.31 3.15
N GLY A 93 56.51 -29.69 3.72
CA GLY A 93 56.38 -30.86 4.60
C GLY A 93 56.90 -30.65 6.02
N ASN A 94 57.06 -29.40 6.47
CA ASN A 94 57.59 -29.09 7.79
C ASN A 94 56.52 -29.29 8.88
N THR A 95 56.60 -30.36 9.67
CA THR A 95 55.65 -30.68 10.75
C THR A 95 56.06 -30.15 12.13
N SER A 96 56.99 -29.20 12.20
CA SER A 96 57.52 -28.70 13.47
C SER A 96 56.50 -27.91 14.29
N GLU A 97 56.68 -27.89 15.62
CA GLU A 97 55.93 -27.03 16.55
C GLU A 97 55.95 -25.54 16.13
N VAL A 98 57.02 -25.14 15.43
CA VAL A 98 57.19 -23.82 14.80
C VAL A 98 56.08 -23.53 13.78
N LEU A 99 55.65 -24.52 13.00
CA LEU A 99 54.56 -24.36 12.03
C LEU A 99 53.22 -24.09 12.74
N THR A 100 52.93 -24.81 13.82
CA THR A 100 51.70 -24.64 14.61
C THR A 100 51.67 -23.28 15.29
N ASN A 101 52.80 -22.85 15.88
CA ASN A 101 52.91 -21.54 16.52
C ASN A 101 52.83 -20.39 15.51
N MET A 102 53.41 -20.56 14.32
CA MET A 102 53.26 -19.61 13.22
C MET A 102 51.80 -19.54 12.75
N GLY A 103 51.11 -20.67 12.59
CA GLY A 103 49.71 -20.69 12.19
C GLY A 103 48.78 -20.01 13.20
N LYS A 104 49.00 -20.23 14.50
CA LYS A 104 48.29 -19.51 15.58
C LYS A 104 48.55 -18.00 15.55
N LYS A 105 49.79 -17.59 15.24
CA LYS A 105 50.15 -16.18 15.06
C LYS A 105 49.40 -15.56 13.87
N VAL A 106 49.42 -16.21 12.71
CA VAL A 106 48.72 -15.76 11.51
C VAL A 106 47.21 -15.66 11.76
N PHE A 107 46.65 -16.64 12.46
CA PHE A 107 45.24 -16.66 12.85
C PHE A 107 44.87 -15.41 13.66
N LYS A 108 45.66 -15.08 14.68
CA LYS A 108 45.45 -13.87 15.49
C LYS A 108 45.58 -12.60 14.66
N GLN A 109 46.58 -12.52 13.77
CA GLN A 109 46.77 -11.37 12.88
C GLN A 109 45.56 -11.15 11.96
N TYR A 110 44.97 -12.20 11.41
CA TYR A 110 43.76 -12.08 10.60
C TYR A 110 42.56 -11.59 11.40
N LEU A 111 42.36 -12.10 12.62
CA LEU A 111 41.25 -11.66 13.46
C LEU A 111 41.36 -10.17 13.82
N GLU A 112 42.57 -9.69 14.11
CA GLU A 112 42.84 -8.27 14.36
C GLU A 112 42.57 -7.44 13.10
N ALA A 113 43.09 -7.86 11.95
CA ALA A 113 42.88 -7.19 10.68
C ALA A 113 41.40 -7.12 10.27
N LEU A 114 40.67 -8.24 10.36
CA LEU A 114 39.24 -8.31 10.06
C LEU A 114 38.42 -7.38 10.97
N ARG A 115 38.74 -7.35 12.28
CA ARG A 115 38.10 -6.43 13.22
C ARG A 115 38.33 -4.98 12.81
N ALA A 116 39.59 -4.59 12.57
CA ALA A 116 39.94 -3.23 12.21
C ALA A 116 39.31 -2.79 10.87
N MET A 117 39.35 -3.65 9.84
CA MET A 117 38.71 -3.36 8.54
C MET A 117 37.19 -3.25 8.64
N SER A 118 36.54 -4.18 9.36
CA SER A 118 35.09 -4.16 9.57
C SER A 118 34.64 -2.92 10.33
N GLU A 119 35.39 -2.50 11.35
CA GLU A 119 35.11 -1.29 12.13
C GLU A 119 35.28 -0.01 11.30
N ALA A 120 36.35 0.07 10.50
CA ALA A 120 36.59 1.19 9.58
C ALA A 120 35.47 1.31 8.53
N LEU A 121 35.08 0.19 7.91
CA LEU A 121 33.97 0.12 6.97
C LEU A 121 32.63 0.51 7.62
N SER A 122 32.35 -0.02 8.82
CA SER A 122 31.12 0.29 9.55
C SER A 122 31.03 1.78 9.91
N LYS A 123 32.17 2.41 10.24
CA LYS A 123 32.25 3.86 10.49
C LYS A 123 32.01 4.70 9.24
N GLN A 124 32.46 4.23 8.07
CA GLN A 124 32.20 4.86 6.77
C GLN A 124 30.73 4.75 6.37
N LEU A 125 30.15 3.55 6.46
CA LEU A 125 28.72 3.31 6.21
C LEU A 125 27.79 4.10 7.15
N GLY A 126 28.28 4.51 8.32
CA GLY A 126 27.59 5.40 9.24
C GLY A 126 27.69 6.90 8.93
N LYS A 127 28.46 7.34 7.91
CA LYS A 127 28.51 8.75 7.49
C LYS A 127 27.31 9.07 6.61
N TYR A 128 26.17 9.29 7.25
CA TYR A 128 25.01 9.85 6.57
C TYR A 128 25.25 11.31 6.22
N ASP A 129 24.78 11.73 5.04
CA ASP A 129 24.65 13.14 4.71
C ASP A 129 23.48 13.75 5.51
N ILE A 130 23.75 14.03 6.79
CA ILE A 130 22.77 14.55 7.74
C ILE A 130 22.15 15.86 7.22
N TYR A 131 22.94 16.72 6.57
CA TYR A 131 22.44 17.97 6.03
C TYR A 131 21.38 17.73 4.95
N SER A 132 21.70 16.92 3.94
CA SER A 132 20.75 16.62 2.86
C SER A 132 19.51 15.88 3.37
N MET A 133 19.69 14.96 4.33
CA MET A 133 18.57 14.29 4.99
C MET A 133 17.66 15.28 5.72
N VAL A 134 18.23 16.23 6.48
CA VAL A 134 17.45 17.26 7.20
C VAL A 134 16.70 18.17 6.21
N VAL A 135 17.35 18.62 5.14
CA VAL A 135 16.68 19.44 4.10
C VAL A 135 15.50 18.67 3.49
N GLY A 136 15.70 17.40 3.13
CA GLY A 136 14.64 16.54 2.62
C GLY A 136 13.49 16.35 3.62
N MET A 137 13.80 16.08 4.90
CA MET A 137 12.80 15.95 5.96
C MET A 137 11.99 17.23 6.15
N VAL A 138 12.62 18.40 6.15
CA VAL A 138 11.93 19.69 6.28
C VAL A 138 10.96 19.91 5.12
N LEU A 139 11.37 19.65 3.88
CA LEU A 139 10.50 19.79 2.70
C LEU A 139 9.30 18.85 2.75
N VAL A 140 9.53 17.57 3.06
CA VAL A 140 8.45 16.57 3.19
C VAL A 140 7.48 16.97 4.29
N PHE A 141 7.99 17.43 5.44
CA PHE A 141 7.16 17.86 6.55
C PHE A 141 6.36 19.14 6.23
N GLN A 142 6.95 20.11 5.54
CA GLN A 142 6.24 21.30 5.06
C GLN A 142 5.09 20.93 4.11
N LEU A 143 5.34 20.02 3.16
CA LEU A 143 4.30 19.53 2.24
C LEU A 143 3.18 18.80 2.98
N LEU A 144 3.52 17.95 3.96
CA LEU A 144 2.55 17.26 4.80
C LEU A 144 1.67 18.25 5.57
N LEU A 145 2.27 19.26 6.23
CA LEU A 145 1.53 20.29 6.94
C LEU A 145 0.63 21.11 6.00
N LEU A 146 1.10 21.39 4.78
CA LEU A 146 0.33 22.13 3.80
C LEU A 146 -0.92 21.34 3.39
N LEU A 147 -0.73 20.05 3.11
CA LEU A 147 -1.84 19.14 2.81
C LEU A 147 -2.83 19.10 3.97
N LEU A 148 -2.36 18.85 5.20
CA LEU A 148 -3.23 18.80 6.39
C LEU A 148 -4.01 20.09 6.62
N LEU A 149 -3.38 21.25 6.42
CA LEU A 149 -4.07 22.54 6.49
C LEU A 149 -5.04 22.71 5.33
N ALA A 150 -4.73 22.28 4.11
CA ALA A 150 -5.64 22.37 2.96
C ALA A 150 -6.83 21.41 3.03
N MET A 151 -6.70 20.27 3.74
CA MET A 151 -7.71 19.20 3.74
C MET A 151 -9.14 19.65 4.07
N PRO A 152 -9.42 20.47 5.11
CA PRO A 152 -10.78 20.91 5.42
C PRO A 152 -11.44 21.73 4.30
N GLU A 153 -10.66 22.55 3.60
CA GLU A 153 -11.12 23.36 2.47
C GLU A 153 -11.30 22.46 1.24
N ALA A 154 -10.39 21.52 0.99
CA ALA A 154 -10.48 20.54 -0.08
C ALA A 154 -11.69 19.59 0.05
N LEU A 155 -12.04 19.24 1.29
CA LEU A 155 -13.18 18.36 1.63
C LEU A 155 -14.50 19.13 1.79
N SER A 156 -14.46 20.47 1.73
CA SER A 156 -15.67 21.28 1.77
C SER A 156 -16.53 21.07 0.52
N SER A 157 -17.81 21.42 0.61
CA SER A 157 -18.75 21.32 -0.52
C SER A 157 -18.35 22.15 -1.74
N ALA A 158 -17.57 23.21 -1.55
CA ALA A 158 -17.02 24.05 -2.62
C ALA A 158 -15.80 23.39 -3.31
N SER A 159 -15.06 22.52 -2.63
CA SER A 159 -13.84 21.86 -3.13
C SER A 159 -12.77 22.83 -3.69
N GLU A 160 -12.72 24.05 -3.17
CA GLU A 160 -11.75 25.08 -3.53
C GLU A 160 -10.78 25.30 -2.37
N VAL A 161 -9.47 25.31 -2.66
CA VAL A 161 -8.41 25.54 -1.67
C VAL A 161 -7.76 26.89 -1.96
N ASP A 162 -7.98 27.86 -1.07
CA ASP A 162 -7.48 29.22 -1.23
C ASP A 162 -6.07 29.36 -0.64
N LEU A 163 -5.06 28.99 -1.42
CA LEU A 163 -3.66 29.13 -1.04
C LEU A 163 -3.19 30.60 -1.13
N PRO A 164 -2.66 31.21 -0.05
CA PRO A 164 -2.16 32.59 -0.01
C PRO A 164 -0.80 32.77 -0.70
N VAL A 165 -0.64 32.27 -1.93
CA VAL A 165 0.66 32.21 -2.64
C VAL A 165 1.23 33.61 -2.90
N SER A 166 0.41 34.54 -3.41
CA SER A 166 0.86 35.90 -3.73
C SER A 166 1.29 36.69 -2.50
N SER A 167 0.50 36.63 -1.41
CA SER A 167 0.85 37.27 -0.14
C SER A 167 2.07 36.66 0.54
N ALA A 168 2.29 35.35 0.38
CA ALA A 168 3.45 34.67 0.95
C ALA A 168 4.74 35.04 0.21
N LEU A 169 4.73 35.03 -1.13
CA LEU A 169 5.91 35.33 -1.96
C LEU A 169 6.34 36.80 -1.91
N LEU A 170 5.40 37.73 -1.72
CA LEU A 170 5.68 39.16 -1.61
C LEU A 170 5.99 39.61 -0.16
N SER A 171 6.01 38.69 0.79
CA SER A 171 6.21 39.02 2.20
C SER A 171 7.69 39.26 2.54
N LEU A 172 7.98 40.25 3.39
CA LEU A 172 9.32 40.45 3.96
C LEU A 172 9.92 39.16 4.59
N PRO A 173 9.18 38.35 5.37
CA PRO A 173 9.74 37.12 5.94
C PRO A 173 10.20 36.10 4.89
N PHE A 174 9.59 36.06 3.70
CA PHE A 174 10.04 35.18 2.61
C PHE A 174 11.47 35.50 2.17
N TYR A 175 11.77 36.77 1.90
CA TYR A 175 13.10 37.19 1.46
C TYR A 175 14.15 37.02 2.58
N LEU A 176 13.80 37.30 3.83
CA LEU A 176 14.70 37.09 4.98
C LEU A 176 15.04 35.61 5.18
N LEU A 177 14.06 34.72 5.01
CA LEU A 177 14.25 33.29 5.14
C LEU A 177 15.09 32.72 3.99
N CYS A 178 14.88 33.19 2.76
CA CYS A 178 15.75 32.86 1.63
C CYS A 178 17.20 33.24 1.90
N LEU A 179 17.46 34.44 2.45
CA LEU A 179 18.81 34.88 2.82
C LEU A 179 19.41 34.01 3.93
N LEU A 180 18.63 33.71 4.97
CA LEU A 180 19.08 32.88 6.10
C LEU A 180 19.43 31.45 5.66
N LEU A 181 18.55 30.79 4.91
CA LEU A 181 18.79 29.42 4.46
C LEU A 181 19.94 29.36 3.44
N SER A 182 20.09 30.38 2.61
CA SER A 182 21.23 30.51 1.70
C SER A 182 22.54 30.69 2.47
N SER A 183 22.56 31.50 3.54
CA SER A 183 23.78 31.68 4.36
C SER A 183 24.17 30.40 5.10
N VAL A 184 23.18 29.66 5.63
CA VAL A 184 23.41 28.33 6.22
C VAL A 184 23.97 27.36 5.18
N HIS A 185 23.44 27.35 3.96
CA HIS A 185 23.96 26.47 2.90
C HIS A 185 25.41 26.78 2.53
N VAL A 186 25.75 28.07 2.35
CA VAL A 186 27.12 28.51 2.07
C VAL A 186 28.06 28.13 3.23
N LEU A 187 27.63 28.31 4.48
CA LEU A 187 28.42 27.92 5.65
C LEU A 187 28.71 26.41 5.66
N VAL A 188 27.72 25.58 5.32
CA VAL A 188 27.90 24.12 5.25
C VAL A 188 28.85 23.75 4.10
N CYS A 189 28.66 24.29 2.89
CA CYS A 189 29.51 23.94 1.75
C CYS A 189 30.94 24.48 1.82
N THR A 190 31.19 25.46 2.70
CA THR A 190 32.55 25.96 2.97
C THR A 190 33.22 25.26 4.15
N SER A 191 32.50 24.39 4.88
CA SER A 191 33.07 23.62 5.99
C SER A 191 33.92 22.45 5.48
N ALA A 192 35.09 22.24 6.07
CA ALA A 192 36.07 21.27 5.60
C ALA A 192 35.71 19.78 5.85
N GLU A 193 34.62 19.51 6.58
CA GLU A 193 34.31 18.15 7.08
C GLU A 193 33.01 17.54 6.53
N SER A 194 32.21 18.25 5.74
CA SER A 194 30.89 17.75 5.31
C SER A 194 30.88 17.29 3.84
N SER A 195 30.69 15.98 3.63
CA SER A 195 30.35 15.42 2.31
C SER A 195 28.85 15.59 2.08
N CYS A 196 28.44 16.73 1.52
CA CYS A 196 27.05 17.09 1.29
C CYS A 196 26.67 17.01 -0.20
N TYR A 197 25.61 16.25 -0.53
CA TYR A 197 25.05 16.11 -1.87
C TYR A 197 24.57 17.45 -2.43
N PHE A 198 23.89 18.29 -1.64
CA PHE A 198 23.45 19.61 -2.11
C PHE A 198 24.62 20.52 -2.53
N CYS A 199 25.82 20.34 -1.98
CA CYS A 199 27.01 21.09 -2.41
C CYS A 199 27.55 20.64 -3.77
N SER A 200 27.17 19.45 -4.26
CA SER A 200 27.51 18.97 -5.60
C SER A 200 26.54 19.47 -6.68
N LEU A 201 25.38 20.01 -6.29
CA LEU A 201 24.37 20.51 -7.22
C LEU A 201 24.72 21.92 -7.73
N SER A 202 24.17 22.28 -8.89
CA SER A 202 24.27 23.65 -9.38
C SER A 202 23.60 24.62 -8.40
N TRP A 203 24.23 25.77 -8.15
CA TRP A 203 23.70 26.82 -7.27
C TRP A 203 22.25 27.22 -7.56
N GLY A 204 21.81 27.21 -8.82
CA GLY A 204 20.43 27.52 -9.21
C GLY A 204 19.40 26.53 -8.64
N LEU A 205 19.72 25.23 -8.62
CA LEU A 205 18.85 24.20 -8.03
C LEU A 205 18.78 24.34 -6.51
N VAL A 206 19.90 24.67 -5.87
CA VAL A 206 19.94 24.88 -4.42
C VAL A 206 19.12 26.12 -4.04
N PHE A 207 19.33 27.25 -4.71
CA PHE A 207 18.53 28.46 -4.45
C PHE A 207 17.05 28.25 -4.79
N GLY A 208 16.72 27.44 -5.80
CA GLY A 208 15.36 27.01 -6.08
C GLY A 208 14.74 26.22 -4.92
N ALA A 209 15.48 25.26 -4.34
CA ALA A 209 15.02 24.50 -3.18
C ALA A 209 14.86 25.38 -1.92
N VAL A 210 15.77 26.33 -1.70
CA VAL A 210 15.70 27.31 -0.61
C VAL A 210 14.47 28.22 -0.77
N ALA A 211 14.22 28.71 -1.98
CA ALA A 211 13.04 29.53 -2.28
C ALA A 211 11.75 28.74 -2.09
N LEU A 212 11.69 27.49 -2.55
CA LEU A 212 10.54 26.61 -2.35
C LEU A 212 10.26 26.38 -0.86
N SER A 213 11.27 26.01 -0.08
CA SER A 213 11.13 25.80 1.37
C SER A 213 10.66 27.08 2.09
N SER A 214 11.20 28.23 1.68
CA SER A 214 10.84 29.52 2.25
C SER A 214 9.39 29.91 1.91
N ALA A 215 8.97 29.69 0.66
CA ALA A 215 7.61 29.95 0.21
C ALA A 215 6.61 29.06 0.96
N LEU A 216 6.90 27.76 1.08
CA LEU A 216 6.04 26.81 1.80
C LEU A 216 5.87 27.23 3.26
N LEU A 217 6.96 27.62 3.96
CA LEU A 217 6.85 28.07 5.34
C LEU A 217 5.99 29.34 5.48
N CYS A 218 6.17 30.33 4.60
CA CYS A 218 5.35 31.55 4.61
C CYS A 218 3.86 31.26 4.31
N ILE A 219 3.57 30.33 3.40
CA ILE A 219 2.20 29.87 3.13
C ILE A 219 1.62 29.20 4.38
N LEU A 220 2.36 28.30 5.03
CA LEU A 220 1.94 27.63 6.27
C LEU A 220 1.64 28.62 7.39
N VAL A 221 2.51 29.60 7.62
CA VAL A 221 2.30 30.65 8.62
C VAL A 221 1.07 31.49 8.29
N SER A 222 0.87 31.85 7.02
CA SER A 222 -0.29 32.62 6.57
C SER A 222 -1.60 31.85 6.77
N MET A 223 -1.60 30.54 6.45
CA MET A 223 -2.75 29.65 6.67
C MET A 223 -3.04 29.46 8.17
N ALA A 224 -2.00 29.29 8.99
CA ALA A 224 -2.13 29.21 10.45
C ALA A 224 -2.67 30.52 11.04
N ALA A 225 -2.18 31.67 10.58
CA ALA A 225 -2.64 32.99 11.02
C ALA A 225 -4.11 33.25 10.65
N ARG A 226 -4.55 32.85 9.44
CA ARG A 226 -5.97 32.90 9.03
C ARG A 226 -6.87 32.09 9.96
N ARG A 227 -6.38 30.96 10.47
CA ARG A 227 -7.15 30.08 11.37
C ARG A 227 -7.12 30.50 12.83
N GLY A 228 -6.00 31.06 13.30
CA GLY A 228 -5.84 31.59 14.67
C GLY A 228 -6.40 33.00 14.86
N GLY A 229 -6.52 33.78 13.80
CA GLY A 229 -6.89 35.20 13.82
C GLY A 229 -8.39 35.50 13.77
N LYS A 230 -9.23 34.81 14.56
CA LYS A 230 -10.55 35.39 14.89
C LYS A 230 -10.32 36.56 15.85
N PRO A 231 -10.66 37.82 15.49
CA PRO A 231 -10.45 38.95 16.40
C PRO A 231 -11.42 38.88 17.58
N PRO A 232 -10.95 39.09 18.83
CA PRO A 232 -11.84 39.28 19.96
C PRO A 232 -12.46 40.69 19.84
N GLY A 233 -13.74 40.79 19.47
CA GLY A 233 -14.46 42.08 19.60
C GLY A 233 -15.37 42.53 18.46
N LYS A 234 -15.90 41.63 17.62
CA LYS A 234 -17.14 41.93 16.89
C LYS A 234 -18.21 40.94 17.30
N SER A 235 -19.25 41.46 17.96
CA SER A 235 -20.46 40.72 18.31
C SER A 235 -21.04 40.02 17.08
N PRO A 236 -21.56 38.79 17.21
CA PRO A 236 -22.27 38.15 16.11
C PRO A 236 -23.60 38.89 15.92
N SER A 237 -23.72 39.64 14.83
CA SER A 237 -25.03 40.00 14.30
C SER A 237 -25.75 38.68 13.97
N HIS A 238 -26.86 38.44 14.68
CA HIS A 238 -27.75 37.30 14.52
C HIS A 238 -27.93 36.89 13.04
N GLY A 239 -27.54 35.65 12.73
CA GLY A 239 -27.77 35.04 11.42
C GLY A 239 -26.67 34.06 11.01
N GLY A 240 -26.57 32.91 11.68
CA GLY A 240 -25.66 31.83 11.28
C GLY A 240 -25.05 31.12 12.48
N VAL A 241 -25.64 29.97 12.82
CA VAL A 241 -25.22 28.98 13.82
C VAL A 241 -23.70 28.98 14.05
N SER A 242 -23.28 29.34 15.26
CA SER A 242 -21.96 29.01 15.78
C SER A 242 -21.84 27.50 15.89
N GLY A 243 -21.43 26.85 14.81
CA GLY A 243 -21.15 25.41 14.78
C GLY A 243 -19.93 25.11 15.64
N GLY A 244 -20.14 24.85 16.94
CA GLY A 244 -19.19 24.06 17.70
C GLY A 244 -18.97 22.75 16.96
N TRP A 245 -17.71 22.34 16.78
CA TRP A 245 -17.40 21.06 16.15
C TRP A 245 -17.88 19.93 17.07
N SER A 246 -19.14 19.54 16.95
CA SER A 246 -19.64 18.31 17.57
C SER A 246 -19.14 17.16 16.71
N LEU A 247 -17.93 16.68 16.99
CA LEU A 247 -17.38 15.49 16.36
C LEU A 247 -18.27 14.30 16.69
N SER A 248 -18.73 13.58 15.65
CA SER A 248 -19.44 12.32 15.86
C SER A 248 -18.48 11.25 16.42
N GLU A 249 -19.03 10.21 17.07
CA GLU A 249 -18.23 9.07 17.52
C GLU A 249 -17.43 8.44 16.37
N LEU A 250 -18.01 8.44 15.15
CA LEU A 250 -17.35 7.98 13.94
C LEU A 250 -16.19 8.90 13.52
N ASP A 251 -16.35 10.23 13.59
CA ASP A 251 -15.27 11.17 13.27
C ASP A 251 -14.07 10.98 14.20
N ILE A 252 -14.34 10.80 15.50
CA ILE A 252 -13.29 10.52 16.49
C ILE A 252 -12.58 9.21 16.14
N LEU A 253 -13.32 8.15 15.79
CA LEU A 253 -12.71 6.87 15.40
C LEU A 253 -11.83 7.03 14.15
N LEU A 254 -12.33 7.67 13.10
CA LEU A 254 -11.62 7.81 11.84
C LEU A 254 -10.36 8.68 12.00
N LEU A 255 -10.44 9.77 12.77
CA LEU A 255 -9.29 10.63 13.07
C LEU A 255 -8.28 9.93 14.00
N ALA A 256 -8.74 9.35 15.10
CA ALA A 256 -7.85 8.65 16.04
C ALA A 256 -7.21 7.41 15.39
N GLY A 257 -7.94 6.68 14.56
CA GLY A 257 -7.44 5.52 13.85
C GLY A 257 -6.40 5.87 12.78
N THR A 258 -6.63 6.94 12.00
CA THR A 258 -5.65 7.42 11.01
C THR A 258 -4.40 8.00 11.69
N ALA A 259 -4.56 8.76 12.77
CA ALA A 259 -3.44 9.24 13.56
C ALA A 259 -2.67 8.09 14.23
N GLY A 260 -3.38 7.10 14.77
CA GLY A 260 -2.79 5.91 15.39
C GLY A 260 -2.00 5.05 14.40
N HIS A 261 -2.53 4.85 13.18
CA HIS A 261 -1.79 4.20 12.10
C HIS A 261 -0.52 5.00 11.73
N THR A 262 -0.63 6.32 11.58
CA THR A 262 0.54 7.18 11.29
C THR A 262 1.61 7.06 12.37
N LEU A 263 1.22 7.02 13.65
CA LEU A 263 2.15 6.80 14.76
C LEU A 263 2.75 5.40 14.75
N SER A 264 2.00 4.37 14.33
CA SER A 264 2.52 3.00 14.23
C SER A 264 3.67 2.90 13.23
N LEU A 265 3.67 3.70 12.16
CA LEU A 265 4.77 3.73 11.18
C LEU A 265 6.11 4.25 11.75
N SER A 266 6.13 4.76 12.99
CA SER A 266 7.37 5.17 13.67
C SER A 266 8.23 3.99 14.16
N ALA A 267 7.70 2.76 14.20
CA ALA A 267 8.48 1.58 14.54
C ALA A 267 8.49 0.56 13.40
N SER A 268 9.67 0.04 13.08
CA SER A 268 9.84 -0.94 11.99
C SER A 268 9.03 -2.21 12.21
N SER A 269 8.89 -2.70 13.44
CA SER A 269 8.07 -3.87 13.76
C SER A 269 6.59 -3.68 13.42
N PHE A 270 6.05 -2.47 13.64
CA PHE A 270 4.68 -2.14 13.25
C PHE A 270 4.54 -1.94 11.74
N VAL A 271 5.61 -1.52 11.05
CA VAL A 271 5.64 -1.47 9.58
C VAL A 271 5.65 -2.89 8.99
N GLU A 272 6.39 -3.83 9.57
CA GLU A 272 6.40 -5.24 9.13
C GLU A 272 5.02 -5.89 9.31
N GLU A 273 4.35 -5.62 10.42
CA GLU A 273 3.06 -6.19 10.78
C GLU A 273 1.88 -5.21 10.58
N GLU A 274 2.01 -4.27 9.64
CA GLU A 274 1.04 -3.19 9.39
C GLU A 274 -0.38 -3.71 9.13
N HIS A 275 -0.49 -4.88 8.49
CA HIS A 275 -1.76 -5.56 8.24
C HIS A 275 -2.60 -5.76 9.52
N GLN A 276 -1.97 -5.98 10.68
CA GLN A 276 -2.68 -6.13 11.96
C GLN A 276 -3.38 -4.83 12.36
N VAL A 277 -2.73 -3.68 12.12
CA VAL A 277 -3.31 -2.35 12.39
C VAL A 277 -4.55 -2.16 11.51
N TRP A 278 -4.45 -2.46 10.21
CA TRP A 278 -5.59 -2.36 9.31
C TRP A 278 -6.74 -3.31 9.67
N TYR A 279 -6.44 -4.55 10.05
CA TYR A 279 -7.45 -5.50 10.49
C TYR A 279 -8.16 -5.03 11.77
N PHE A 280 -7.41 -4.48 12.73
CA PHE A 280 -7.98 -3.92 13.95
C PHE A 280 -8.88 -2.72 13.66
N LEU A 281 -8.38 -1.76 12.88
CA LEU A 281 -9.12 -0.55 12.49
C LEU A 281 -10.40 -0.90 11.72
N LEU A 282 -10.32 -1.84 10.78
CA LEU A 282 -11.47 -2.25 9.97
C LEU A 282 -12.54 -2.96 10.81
N ASN A 283 -12.14 -3.88 11.69
CA ASN A 283 -13.09 -4.56 12.57
C ASN A 283 -13.79 -3.55 13.50
N THR A 284 -13.03 -2.60 14.05
CA THR A 284 -13.58 -1.54 14.91
C THR A 284 -14.55 -0.65 14.13
N LEU A 285 -14.20 -0.27 12.90
CA LEU A 285 -15.09 0.48 12.01
C LEU A 285 -16.41 -0.27 11.76
N CYS A 286 -16.35 -1.56 11.43
CA CYS A 286 -17.56 -2.36 11.21
C CYS A 286 -18.46 -2.43 12.46
N LEU A 287 -17.89 -2.48 13.67
CA LEU A 287 -18.66 -2.47 14.92
C LEU A 287 -19.33 -1.11 15.18
N VAL A 288 -18.63 0.00 14.94
CA VAL A 288 -19.20 1.35 15.09
C VAL A 288 -20.29 1.60 14.04
N VAL A 289 -20.06 1.22 12.78
CA VAL A 289 -21.09 1.27 11.74
C VAL A 289 -22.30 0.39 12.11
N PHE A 290 -22.09 -0.79 12.67
CA PHE A 290 -23.19 -1.64 13.16
C PHE A 290 -23.98 -0.95 14.27
N GLN A 291 -23.30 -0.29 15.20
CA GLN A 291 -23.93 0.49 16.25
C GLN A 291 -24.75 1.66 15.68
N ASP A 292 -24.24 2.39 14.69
CA ASP A 292 -24.96 3.48 14.03
C ASP A 292 -26.22 2.97 13.31
N VAL A 293 -26.11 1.86 12.58
CA VAL A 293 -27.25 1.19 11.92
C VAL A 293 -28.30 0.80 12.95
N CYS A 294 -27.89 0.20 14.08
CA CYS A 294 -28.79 -0.13 15.18
C CYS A 294 -29.47 1.13 15.72
N ARG A 295 -28.70 2.19 16.04
CA ARG A 295 -29.24 3.45 16.57
C ARG A 295 -30.28 4.03 15.63
N LYS A 296 -30.03 4.05 14.31
CA LYS A 296 -30.96 4.56 13.32
C LYS A 296 -32.29 3.79 13.34
N TYR A 297 -32.25 2.48 13.14
CA TYR A 297 -33.48 1.69 12.98
C TYR A 297 -34.24 1.44 14.31
N PHE A 298 -33.54 1.35 15.44
CA PHE A 298 -34.21 1.22 16.75
C PHE A 298 -34.78 2.56 17.25
N ARG A 299 -34.19 3.70 16.90
CA ARG A 299 -34.75 5.03 17.22
C ARG A 299 -36.00 5.34 16.40
N GLU A 300 -36.00 4.99 15.11
CA GLU A 300 -37.21 5.06 14.26
C GLU A 300 -38.36 4.22 14.84
N ARG A 301 -38.08 3.01 15.36
CA ARG A 301 -39.10 2.17 16.01
C ARG A 301 -39.71 2.80 17.26
N ARG A 302 -38.93 3.55 18.05
CA ARG A 302 -39.40 4.24 19.26
C ARG A 302 -40.23 5.48 18.91
N ALA A 303 -39.87 6.21 17.85
CA ALA A 303 -40.65 7.34 17.35
C ALA A 303 -42.01 6.91 16.79
N ASN A 304 -42.06 5.81 16.01
CA ASN A 304 -43.31 5.27 15.47
C ASN A 304 -44.25 4.70 16.54
N PHE A 305 -43.72 4.22 17.68
CA PHE A 305 -44.56 3.78 18.81
C PHE A 305 -45.13 4.98 19.58
N GLY A 306 -44.38 6.08 19.70
CA GLY A 306 -44.87 7.31 20.33
C GLY A 306 -45.95 8.03 19.50
N SER A 307 -45.88 7.96 18.17
CA SER A 307 -46.92 8.53 17.29
C SER A 307 -48.22 7.71 17.23
N LEU A 308 -48.21 6.45 17.71
CA LEU A 308 -49.42 5.62 17.81
C LEU A 308 -50.20 5.88 19.11
N GLU A 309 -49.62 6.57 20.09
CA GLU A 309 -50.33 7.00 21.31
C GLU A 309 -51.05 8.36 21.12
N ASP A 310 -50.71 9.13 20.08
CA ASP A 310 -51.26 10.47 19.80
C ASP A 310 -52.33 10.50 18.67
N GLU A 311 -52.59 9.39 17.97
CA GLU A 311 -53.49 9.30 16.82
C GLU A 311 -54.73 8.41 17.12
N ASP A 312 -55.42 8.65 18.24
CA ASP A 312 -56.70 7.97 18.56
C ASP A 312 -57.94 8.84 18.35
N TYR A 313 -57.80 10.02 17.71
CA TYR A 313 -58.94 10.85 17.30
C TYR A 313 -58.64 11.57 15.99
N LEU A 314 -59.02 10.99 14.85
CA LEU A 314 -59.74 11.63 13.73
C LEU A 314 -59.87 10.66 12.52
N LEU A 315 -61.05 10.64 11.92
CA LEU A 315 -61.56 9.69 10.93
C LEU A 315 -60.88 9.75 9.54
N PRO A 316 -60.98 8.69 8.69
CA PRO A 316 -60.22 8.58 7.45
C PRO A 316 -60.92 9.29 6.29
N SER A 317 -60.15 9.93 5.41
CA SER A 317 -60.64 10.29 4.08
C SER A 317 -59.56 10.29 3.00
N ASN A 318 -59.87 9.49 1.98
CA ASN A 318 -59.56 9.57 0.56
C ASN A 318 -58.14 9.34 0.00
N GLU A 319 -58.16 8.41 -0.96
CA GLU A 319 -57.19 8.05 -1.97
C GLU A 319 -56.67 9.24 -2.80
N GLY A 320 -55.41 9.14 -3.25
CA GLY A 320 -54.85 10.03 -4.26
C GLY A 320 -53.34 9.83 -4.51
N ASP A 321 -53.04 9.02 -5.52
CA ASP A 321 -51.84 9.08 -6.40
C ASP A 321 -50.43 8.88 -5.82
N ALA A 322 -50.06 7.62 -5.59
CA ALA A 322 -48.66 7.20 -5.59
C ALA A 322 -48.24 6.75 -7.00
N VAL A 323 -47.41 7.57 -7.66
CA VAL A 323 -46.74 7.28 -8.93
C VAL A 323 -45.94 5.99 -8.83
N ALA A 324 -46.31 5.00 -9.64
CA ALA A 324 -45.72 3.68 -9.70
C ALA A 324 -44.22 3.72 -10.00
N SER A 325 -43.41 3.12 -9.13
CA SER A 325 -42.01 2.79 -9.40
C SER A 325 -41.92 1.34 -9.93
N PRO A 326 -41.06 1.06 -10.93
CA PRO A 326 -41.05 -0.22 -11.66
C PRO A 326 -40.27 -1.32 -10.91
N LEU A 327 -40.56 -1.49 -9.62
CA LEU A 327 -40.09 -2.60 -8.79
C LEU A 327 -41.24 -3.42 -8.19
N ALA A 328 -42.48 -3.16 -8.61
CA ALA A 328 -43.68 -3.85 -8.14
C ALA A 328 -43.83 -5.29 -8.70
N ASP A 329 -43.05 -5.68 -9.71
CA ASP A 329 -43.24 -6.93 -10.46
C ASP A 329 -42.46 -8.14 -9.92
N LEU A 330 -41.79 -8.03 -8.76
CA LEU A 330 -41.04 -9.13 -8.14
C LEU A 330 -41.51 -9.52 -6.72
N GLY A 331 -42.69 -9.07 -6.28
CA GLY A 331 -43.43 -9.72 -5.19
C GLY A 331 -42.71 -9.80 -3.83
N VAL A 332 -41.80 -8.89 -3.51
CA VAL A 332 -41.24 -8.73 -2.16
C VAL A 332 -41.53 -7.32 -1.68
N THR A 333 -42.67 -7.17 -1.00
CA THR A 333 -42.96 -6.04 -0.12
C THR A 333 -41.91 -5.99 1.01
N ASP A 334 -41.63 -4.89 1.71
CA ASP A 334 -41.80 -3.45 1.53
C ASP A 334 -41.14 -2.88 2.80
N ALA A 335 -40.10 -2.04 2.70
CA ALA A 335 -39.28 -1.46 3.79
C ALA A 335 -38.59 -2.38 4.83
N GLY A 336 -39.19 -3.49 5.28
CA GLY A 336 -38.67 -4.37 6.33
C GLY A 336 -37.46 -5.21 5.89
N SER A 337 -37.47 -5.74 4.68
CA SER A 337 -36.36 -6.52 4.11
C SER A 337 -35.08 -5.68 3.98
N GLU A 338 -35.20 -4.42 3.56
CA GLU A 338 -34.08 -3.48 3.49
C GLU A 338 -33.47 -3.18 4.87
N LYS A 339 -34.31 -3.06 5.92
CA LYS A 339 -33.84 -2.88 7.30
C LYS A 339 -33.00 -4.06 7.78
N TRP A 340 -33.47 -5.28 7.52
CA TRP A 340 -32.73 -6.49 7.86
C TRP A 340 -31.43 -6.61 7.07
N LEU A 341 -31.42 -6.23 5.79
CA LEU A 341 -30.20 -6.21 4.96
C LEU A 341 -29.18 -5.19 5.46
N ALA A 342 -29.62 -3.99 5.87
CA ALA A 342 -28.75 -2.99 6.47
C ALA A 342 -28.16 -3.45 7.81
N LEU A 343 -28.98 -4.08 8.67
CA LEU A 343 -28.52 -4.64 9.93
C LEU A 343 -27.56 -5.83 9.73
N ALA A 344 -27.78 -6.65 8.70
CA ALA A 344 -26.94 -7.80 8.38
C ALA A 344 -25.62 -7.42 7.68
N THR A 345 -25.53 -6.23 7.08
CA THR A 345 -24.36 -5.83 6.28
C THR A 345 -23.05 -5.77 7.07
N PRO A 346 -22.97 -5.11 8.25
CA PRO A 346 -21.74 -5.09 9.04
C PRO A 346 -21.26 -6.47 9.54
N PRO A 347 -22.12 -7.34 10.13
CA PRO A 347 -21.66 -8.67 10.54
C PRO A 347 -21.30 -9.56 9.34
N LEU A 348 -21.98 -9.44 8.20
CA LEU A 348 -21.58 -10.13 6.97
C LEU A 348 -20.20 -9.66 6.48
N THR A 349 -19.94 -8.35 6.57
CA THR A 349 -18.61 -7.78 6.23
C THR A 349 -17.53 -8.33 7.16
N LEU A 350 -17.78 -8.41 8.47
CA LEU A 350 -16.86 -9.02 9.43
C LEU A 350 -16.61 -10.51 9.14
N ALA A 351 -17.65 -11.25 8.79
CA ALA A 351 -17.53 -12.66 8.39
C ALA A 351 -16.69 -12.80 7.11
N CYS A 352 -16.90 -11.92 6.11
CA CYS A 352 -16.06 -11.86 4.92
C CYS A 352 -14.60 -11.54 5.27
N CYS A 353 -14.33 -10.53 6.10
CA CYS A 353 -12.97 -10.20 6.53
C CYS A 353 -12.30 -11.39 7.24
N ARG A 354 -13.02 -12.13 8.09
CA ARG A 354 -12.50 -13.33 8.75
C ARG A 354 -12.16 -14.44 7.75
N LEU A 355 -13.02 -14.67 6.77
CA LEU A 355 -12.77 -15.64 5.70
C LEU A 355 -11.53 -15.25 4.89
N LEU A 356 -11.42 -13.98 4.49
CA LEU A 356 -10.29 -13.49 3.68
C LEU A 356 -8.94 -13.62 4.41
N ARG A 357 -8.91 -13.38 5.72
CA ARG A 357 -7.70 -13.62 6.54
C ARG A 357 -7.28 -15.07 6.62
N SER A 358 -8.24 -15.99 6.57
CA SER A 358 -7.93 -17.43 6.51
C SER A 358 -7.52 -17.89 5.12
N LEU A 359 -7.95 -17.17 4.08
CA LEU A 359 -7.64 -17.46 2.68
C LEU A 359 -6.17 -17.18 2.38
N ASN A 360 -5.70 -15.99 2.74
CA ASN A 360 -4.30 -15.60 2.58
C ASN A 360 -3.76 -15.11 3.92
N GLN A 361 -2.79 -15.83 4.49
CA GLN A 361 -2.07 -15.35 5.66
C GLN A 361 -1.09 -14.25 5.25
N THR A 362 -1.06 -13.18 6.04
CA THR A 362 -0.21 -12.00 5.82
C THR A 362 0.77 -11.82 6.98
N GLY A 363 1.89 -11.17 6.70
CA GLY A 363 2.94 -10.92 7.70
C GLY A 363 4.15 -11.82 7.52
N VAL A 364 5.28 -11.41 8.11
CA VAL A 364 6.54 -12.15 7.97
C VAL A 364 6.62 -13.27 9.00
N GLN A 365 6.06 -13.05 10.19
CA GLN A 365 6.16 -14.00 11.31
C GLN A 365 5.45 -15.33 11.03
N TRP A 366 4.34 -15.30 10.29
CA TRP A 366 3.48 -16.46 10.08
C TRP A 366 3.52 -17.00 8.65
N ALA A 367 4.36 -16.44 7.78
CA ALA A 367 4.46 -16.83 6.37
C ALA A 367 4.84 -18.30 6.14
N HIS A 368 5.45 -18.96 7.13
CA HIS A 368 5.86 -20.36 7.04
C HIS A 368 4.72 -21.36 7.26
N LEU A 369 3.56 -20.91 7.75
CA LEU A 369 2.40 -21.78 8.00
C LEU A 369 1.54 -21.91 6.74
N PRO A 370 0.99 -23.11 6.46
CA PRO A 370 0.07 -23.28 5.35
C PRO A 370 -1.25 -22.57 5.65
N ASP A 371 -1.76 -21.85 4.66
CA ASP A 371 -3.09 -21.22 4.68
C ASP A 371 -4.06 -21.93 3.72
N LEU A 372 -5.31 -21.47 3.69
CA LEU A 372 -6.33 -22.06 2.82
C LEU A 372 -5.99 -21.86 1.33
N GLY A 373 -5.29 -20.78 0.97
CA GLY A 373 -4.78 -20.55 -0.38
C GLY A 373 -3.77 -21.60 -0.82
N HIS A 374 -2.80 -21.94 0.04
CA HIS A 374 -1.86 -23.04 -0.18
C HIS A 374 -2.58 -24.38 -0.31
N TRP A 375 -3.57 -24.64 0.56
CA TRP A 375 -4.40 -25.84 0.49
C TRP A 375 -5.19 -25.92 -0.84
N LEU A 376 -5.78 -24.81 -1.30
CA LEU A 376 -6.51 -24.73 -2.57
C LEU A 376 -5.62 -24.92 -3.80
N ASN A 377 -4.35 -24.50 -3.74
CA ASN A 377 -3.39 -24.69 -4.82
C ASN A 377 -2.81 -26.12 -4.86
N SER A 378 -3.09 -26.97 -3.87
CA SER A 378 -2.67 -28.38 -3.89
C SER A 378 -3.34 -29.14 -5.03
N PHE A 379 -2.58 -30.03 -5.68
CA PHE A 379 -3.06 -30.84 -6.81
C PHE A 379 -4.28 -31.70 -6.46
N GLU A 380 -4.40 -32.13 -5.20
CA GLU A 380 -5.51 -32.95 -4.71
C GLU A 380 -6.85 -32.19 -4.70
N HIS A 381 -6.81 -30.86 -4.58
CA HIS A 381 -8.00 -30.01 -4.42
C HIS A 381 -8.33 -29.17 -5.65
N LYS A 382 -7.75 -29.51 -6.81
CA LYS A 382 -7.96 -28.79 -8.07
C LYS A 382 -9.42 -28.69 -8.49
N MET A 383 -10.24 -29.70 -8.19
CA MET A 383 -11.70 -29.65 -8.43
C MET A 383 -12.41 -28.59 -7.58
N VAL A 384 -12.02 -28.48 -6.31
CA VAL A 384 -12.56 -27.48 -5.39
C VAL A 384 -12.18 -26.08 -5.88
N LEU A 385 -10.90 -25.86 -6.20
CA LEU A 385 -10.42 -24.60 -6.78
C LEU A 385 -11.18 -24.23 -8.06
N SER A 386 -11.46 -25.21 -8.92
CA SER A 386 -12.21 -24.99 -10.17
C SER A 386 -13.65 -24.54 -9.93
N LEU A 387 -14.34 -25.14 -8.95
CA LEU A 387 -15.69 -24.77 -8.56
C LEU A 387 -15.71 -23.37 -7.92
N PHE A 388 -14.80 -23.10 -6.98
CA PHE A 388 -14.68 -21.80 -6.33
C PHE A 388 -14.36 -20.68 -7.33
N ALA A 389 -13.46 -20.92 -8.29
CA ALA A 389 -13.15 -19.97 -9.35
C ALA A 389 -14.38 -19.69 -10.24
N ALA A 390 -15.12 -20.72 -10.66
CA ALA A 390 -16.32 -20.57 -11.48
C ALA A 390 -17.42 -19.78 -10.74
N LEU A 391 -17.69 -20.14 -9.48
CA LEU A 391 -18.66 -19.43 -8.63
C LEU A 391 -18.26 -17.96 -8.42
N SER A 392 -16.98 -17.69 -8.18
CA SER A 392 -16.46 -16.32 -8.00
C SER A 392 -16.66 -15.49 -9.26
N LEU A 393 -16.31 -16.03 -10.44
CA LEU A 393 -16.48 -15.31 -11.71
C LEU A 393 -17.95 -15.06 -12.04
N ALA A 394 -18.84 -16.02 -11.76
CA ALA A 394 -20.27 -15.83 -11.93
C ALA A 394 -20.80 -14.72 -11.00
N LEU A 395 -20.40 -14.72 -9.72
CA LEU A 395 -20.82 -13.70 -8.76
C LEU A 395 -20.26 -12.31 -9.12
N ILE A 396 -19.01 -12.23 -9.59
CA ILE A 396 -18.41 -10.99 -10.13
C ILE A 396 -19.27 -10.43 -11.27
N TYR A 397 -19.71 -11.28 -12.22
CA TYR A 397 -20.62 -10.85 -13.29
C TYR A 397 -21.91 -10.24 -12.73
N PHE A 398 -22.58 -10.92 -11.79
CA PHE A 398 -23.84 -10.45 -11.22
C PHE A 398 -23.71 -9.12 -10.46
N LEU A 399 -22.60 -8.89 -9.77
CA LEU A 399 -22.35 -7.67 -9.01
C LEU A 399 -22.08 -6.46 -9.94
N VAL A 400 -21.29 -6.66 -11.00
CA VAL A 400 -20.79 -5.55 -11.84
C VAL A 400 -21.76 -5.18 -12.97
N GLN A 401 -22.50 -6.15 -13.53
CA GLN A 401 -23.30 -5.94 -14.74
C GLN A 401 -24.43 -4.90 -14.60
N ARG A 402 -24.93 -4.65 -13.38
CA ARG A 402 -26.18 -3.93 -13.13
C ARG A 402 -26.20 -2.49 -13.67
N ARG A 403 -25.04 -1.83 -13.75
CA ARG A 403 -24.91 -0.45 -14.25
C ARG A 403 -24.16 -0.33 -15.57
N CYS A 404 -23.82 -1.45 -16.21
CA CYS A 404 -23.14 -1.49 -17.49
C CYS A 404 -24.11 -1.33 -18.68
N SER A 405 -23.60 -0.84 -19.81
CA SER A 405 -24.32 -0.92 -21.09
C SER A 405 -24.59 -2.36 -21.51
N TRP A 406 -25.58 -2.59 -22.38
CA TRP A 406 -25.85 -3.91 -22.96
C TRP A 406 -24.61 -4.50 -23.66
N VAL A 407 -23.85 -3.68 -24.38
CA VAL A 407 -22.61 -4.10 -25.06
C VAL A 407 -21.56 -4.50 -24.02
N SER A 408 -21.34 -3.68 -23.00
CA SER A 408 -20.37 -3.96 -21.93
C SER A 408 -20.76 -5.17 -21.08
N LYS A 409 -22.07 -5.48 -20.93
CA LYS A 409 -22.54 -6.70 -20.27
C LYS A 409 -22.10 -7.96 -21.03
N ILE A 410 -22.33 -7.98 -22.34
CA ILE A 410 -21.92 -9.11 -23.19
C ILE A 410 -20.39 -9.23 -23.20
N ALA A 411 -19.67 -8.11 -23.36
CA ALA A 411 -18.21 -8.09 -23.31
C ALA A 411 -17.66 -8.58 -21.96
N LEU A 412 -18.28 -8.19 -20.84
CA LEU A 412 -17.90 -8.65 -19.51
C LEU A 412 -18.14 -10.15 -19.33
N ALA A 413 -19.27 -10.68 -19.80
CA ALA A 413 -19.57 -12.11 -19.74
C ALA A 413 -18.55 -12.94 -20.54
N LEU A 414 -18.26 -12.52 -21.78
CA LEU A 414 -17.27 -13.18 -22.64
C LEU A 414 -15.85 -13.04 -22.07
N GLY A 415 -15.51 -11.87 -21.52
CA GLY A 415 -14.23 -11.64 -20.86
C GLY A 415 -14.03 -12.55 -19.65
N LEU A 416 -15.02 -12.67 -18.76
CA LEU A 416 -14.94 -13.55 -17.58
C LEU A 416 -14.88 -15.03 -17.96
N LEU A 417 -15.60 -15.44 -19.01
CA LEU A 417 -15.46 -16.78 -19.59
C LEU A 417 -14.03 -16.99 -20.13
N GLY A 418 -13.47 -15.97 -20.79
CA GLY A 418 -12.08 -15.93 -21.23
C GLY A 418 -11.09 -16.10 -20.06
N VAL A 419 -11.33 -15.44 -18.92
CA VAL A 419 -10.51 -15.60 -17.70
C VAL A 419 -10.52 -17.05 -17.22
N TYR A 420 -11.69 -17.70 -17.17
CA TYR A 420 -11.77 -19.12 -16.80
C TYR A 420 -11.02 -20.01 -17.81
N SER A 421 -11.17 -19.74 -19.11
CA SER A 421 -10.47 -20.49 -20.17
C SER A 421 -8.95 -20.34 -20.09
N TYR A 422 -8.45 -19.14 -19.77
CA TYR A 422 -7.03 -18.89 -19.52
C TYR A 422 -6.51 -19.71 -18.34
N ARG A 423 -7.26 -19.74 -17.22
CA ARG A 423 -6.87 -20.53 -16.03
C ARG A 423 -6.91 -22.04 -16.29
N ALA A 424 -7.79 -22.49 -17.18
CA ALA A 424 -7.81 -23.88 -17.65
C ALA A 424 -6.61 -24.18 -18.57
N ALA A 425 -6.27 -23.28 -19.50
CA ALA A 425 -5.16 -23.43 -20.44
C ALA A 425 -3.78 -23.52 -19.75
N VAL A 426 -3.57 -22.67 -18.73
CA VAL A 426 -2.37 -22.69 -17.88
C VAL A 426 -2.33 -23.94 -16.97
N GLY A 427 -3.46 -24.61 -16.77
CA GLY A 427 -3.57 -25.83 -15.98
C GLY A 427 -3.83 -25.63 -14.49
N ASN A 428 -4.25 -24.44 -14.07
CA ASN A 428 -4.65 -24.17 -12.67
C ASN A 428 -6.04 -24.73 -12.35
N VAL A 429 -6.94 -24.68 -13.33
CA VAL A 429 -8.36 -25.09 -13.20
C VAL A 429 -8.64 -26.23 -14.19
N VAL A 430 -9.62 -27.07 -13.89
CA VAL A 430 -10.02 -28.17 -14.79
C VAL A 430 -11.17 -27.71 -15.67
N PHE A 431 -11.06 -27.98 -16.98
CA PHE A 431 -12.13 -27.73 -17.91
C PHE A 431 -13.23 -28.80 -17.78
N PRO A 432 -14.53 -28.45 -17.64
CA PRO A 432 -15.60 -29.43 -17.43
C PRO A 432 -15.70 -30.50 -18.53
N TRP A 433 -15.27 -30.14 -19.75
CA TRP A 433 -15.43 -30.94 -20.96
C TRP A 433 -14.17 -31.71 -21.37
N GLN A 434 -13.03 -31.52 -20.69
CA GLN A 434 -11.74 -32.11 -21.05
C GLN A 434 -11.25 -33.03 -19.91
N ARG A 435 -11.65 -34.30 -19.95
CA ARG A 435 -11.29 -35.33 -18.95
C ARG A 435 -9.93 -36.00 -19.21
N GLY A 436 -9.13 -35.53 -20.16
CA GLY A 436 -7.83 -36.12 -20.49
C GLY A 436 -6.81 -35.12 -21.01
N GLY A 437 -5.57 -35.24 -20.53
CA GLY A 437 -4.37 -34.43 -20.76
C GLY A 437 -4.23 -33.77 -22.14
N GLY A 438 -4.88 -32.63 -22.33
CA GLY A 438 -4.52 -31.69 -23.39
C GLY A 438 -3.17 -31.04 -23.07
N ASN A 439 -2.32 -30.84 -24.09
CA ASN A 439 -1.04 -30.15 -23.95
C ASN A 439 -1.25 -28.80 -23.25
N MET A 440 -0.63 -28.62 -22.09
CA MET A 440 -0.67 -27.36 -21.35
C MET A 440 -0.09 -26.25 -22.23
N SER A 441 -0.87 -25.20 -22.45
CA SER A 441 -0.46 -24.02 -23.22
C SER A 441 0.04 -22.95 -22.26
N LYS A 442 0.88 -22.03 -22.75
CA LYS A 442 1.24 -20.81 -21.99
C LYS A 442 0.04 -19.88 -21.75
N GLY A 443 -1.12 -20.16 -22.35
CA GLY A 443 -2.35 -19.37 -22.16
C GLY A 443 -2.32 -17.98 -22.79
N THR A 444 -1.38 -17.72 -23.72
CA THR A 444 -1.14 -16.39 -24.28
C THR A 444 -2.29 -15.91 -25.15
N VAL A 445 -2.89 -16.80 -25.94
CA VAL A 445 -4.01 -16.47 -26.84
C VAL A 445 -5.26 -16.17 -26.03
N GLU A 446 -5.55 -16.97 -25.01
CA GLU A 446 -6.68 -16.80 -24.10
C GLU A 446 -6.57 -15.49 -23.31
N ALA A 447 -5.38 -15.16 -22.81
CA ALA A 447 -5.14 -13.87 -22.14
C ALA A 447 -5.32 -12.68 -23.10
N ARG A 448 -4.78 -12.76 -24.34
CA ARG A 448 -4.99 -11.73 -25.38
C ARG A 448 -6.46 -11.55 -25.74
N PHE A 449 -7.23 -12.64 -25.80
CA PHE A 449 -8.66 -12.59 -26.02
C PHE A 449 -9.38 -11.78 -24.92
N VAL A 450 -9.01 -11.98 -23.64
CA VAL A 450 -9.57 -11.18 -22.54
C VAL A 450 -9.18 -9.70 -22.64
N TYR A 451 -7.93 -9.38 -23.02
CA TYR A 451 -7.49 -7.99 -23.20
C TYR A 451 -8.31 -7.22 -24.23
N VAL A 452 -8.78 -7.87 -25.30
CA VAL A 452 -9.66 -7.24 -26.30
C VAL A 452 -10.96 -6.74 -25.65
N PHE A 453 -11.58 -7.54 -24.77
CA PHE A 453 -12.78 -7.11 -24.06
C PHE A 453 -12.51 -6.04 -23.00
N VAL A 454 -11.37 -6.13 -22.29
CA VAL A 454 -10.93 -5.07 -21.35
C VAL A 454 -10.82 -3.74 -22.09
N LEU A 455 -10.07 -3.69 -23.20
CA LEU A 455 -9.90 -2.48 -24.00
C LEU A 455 -11.23 -1.99 -24.58
N GLY A 456 -12.10 -2.90 -25.03
CA GLY A 456 -13.43 -2.56 -25.51
C GLY A 456 -14.30 -1.87 -24.46
N ILE A 457 -14.34 -2.40 -23.23
CA ILE A 457 -15.12 -1.83 -22.11
C ILE A 457 -14.52 -0.48 -21.67
N LEU A 458 -13.19 -0.39 -21.58
CA LEU A 458 -12.53 0.89 -21.26
C LEU A 458 -12.83 1.96 -22.32
N PHE A 459 -12.79 1.58 -23.60
CA PHE A 459 -13.13 2.48 -24.70
C PHE A 459 -14.58 2.97 -24.63
N THR A 460 -15.56 2.10 -24.34
CA THR A 460 -16.95 2.54 -24.19
C THR A 460 -17.12 3.52 -23.03
N GLY A 461 -16.46 3.26 -21.89
CA GLY A 461 -16.50 4.14 -20.73
C GLY A 461 -15.83 5.49 -20.96
N SER A 462 -14.64 5.51 -21.56
CA SER A 462 -13.94 6.75 -21.94
C SER A 462 -14.72 7.57 -22.96
N LYS A 463 -15.34 6.91 -23.95
CA LYS A 463 -16.22 7.57 -24.92
C LYS A 463 -17.40 8.27 -24.24
N ASP A 464 -18.08 7.58 -23.32
CA ASP A 464 -19.22 8.14 -22.59
C ASP A 464 -18.80 9.30 -21.67
N LEU A 465 -17.63 9.19 -21.02
CA LEU A 465 -17.07 10.26 -20.21
C LEU A 465 -16.72 11.50 -21.05
N LEU A 466 -16.04 11.34 -22.18
CA LEU A 466 -15.70 12.45 -23.09
C LEU A 466 -16.96 13.12 -23.63
N ARG A 467 -17.96 12.34 -24.03
CA ARG A 467 -19.24 12.87 -24.51
C ARG A 467 -19.97 13.69 -23.44
N SER A 468 -19.88 13.27 -22.18
CA SER A 468 -20.46 13.99 -21.03
C SER A 468 -19.76 15.32 -20.72
N GLN A 469 -18.54 15.53 -21.21
CA GLN A 469 -17.79 16.78 -21.04
C GLN A 469 -17.98 17.73 -22.23
N VAL A 470 -18.09 17.19 -23.46
CA VAL A 470 -18.02 17.99 -24.69
C VAL A 470 -19.41 18.37 -25.25
N ILE A 471 -20.39 17.47 -25.19
CA ILE A 471 -21.63 17.62 -25.98
C ILE A 471 -22.85 17.94 -25.10
N THR A 472 -22.91 17.36 -23.90
CA THR A 472 -24.00 17.54 -22.95
C THR A 472 -23.43 17.38 -21.55
N ALA A 473 -23.62 18.35 -20.64
CA ALA A 473 -23.29 18.23 -19.22
C ALA A 473 -24.26 17.25 -18.51
N ASP A 474 -24.37 16.03 -19.04
CA ASP A 474 -25.27 14.99 -18.54
C ASP A 474 -24.55 14.15 -17.48
N ALA A 475 -24.91 14.40 -16.23
CA ALA A 475 -24.42 13.67 -15.07
C ALA A 475 -24.70 12.15 -15.15
N ARG A 476 -25.74 11.71 -15.87
CA ARG A 476 -26.06 10.28 -16.04
C ARG A 476 -25.02 9.60 -16.93
N LEU A 477 -24.65 10.25 -18.03
CA LEU A 477 -23.65 9.73 -18.96
C LEU A 477 -22.27 9.67 -18.29
N LYS A 478 -21.91 10.70 -17.51
CA LYS A 478 -20.67 10.72 -16.70
C LYS A 478 -20.60 9.55 -15.72
N SER A 479 -21.66 9.33 -14.93
CA SER A 479 -21.69 8.24 -13.93
C SER A 479 -21.64 6.86 -14.58
N ARG A 480 -22.30 6.68 -15.72
CA ARG A 480 -22.23 5.43 -16.49
C ARG A 480 -20.84 5.19 -17.07
N GLY A 481 -20.22 6.20 -17.69
CA GLY A 481 -18.88 6.10 -18.24
C GLY A 481 -17.84 5.71 -17.16
N LEU A 482 -17.93 6.32 -15.98
CA LEU A 482 -17.09 5.95 -14.82
C LEU A 482 -17.31 4.49 -14.39
N TRP A 483 -18.55 4.01 -14.35
CA TRP A 483 -18.84 2.62 -14.01
C TRP A 483 -18.31 1.63 -15.07
N GLU A 484 -18.34 2.00 -16.35
CA GLU A 484 -17.77 1.19 -17.42
C GLU A 484 -16.24 1.12 -17.32
N ILE A 485 -15.56 2.22 -16.98
CA ILE A 485 -14.10 2.19 -16.71
C ILE A 485 -13.81 1.27 -15.52
N TYR A 486 -14.59 1.39 -14.44
CA TYR A 486 -14.47 0.52 -13.27
C TYR A 486 -14.71 -0.95 -13.60
N SER A 487 -15.71 -1.29 -14.42
CA SER A 487 -15.97 -2.69 -14.81
C SER A 487 -14.86 -3.27 -15.71
N GLY A 488 -14.29 -2.46 -16.61
CA GLY A 488 -13.11 -2.85 -17.39
C GLY A 488 -11.89 -3.11 -16.50
N MET A 489 -11.69 -2.29 -15.48
CA MET A 489 -10.64 -2.50 -14.48
C MET A 489 -10.86 -3.78 -13.66
N VAL A 490 -12.09 -4.07 -13.23
CA VAL A 490 -12.42 -5.33 -12.52
C VAL A 490 -12.13 -6.55 -13.40
N LEU A 491 -12.47 -6.51 -14.68
CA LEU A 491 -12.17 -7.60 -15.61
C LEU A 491 -10.65 -7.80 -15.78
N LEU A 492 -9.89 -6.71 -15.87
CA LEU A 492 -8.43 -6.76 -15.93
C LEU A 492 -7.84 -7.35 -14.64
N VAL A 493 -8.29 -6.92 -13.46
CA VAL A 493 -7.85 -7.48 -12.18
C VAL A 493 -8.21 -8.97 -12.07
N ALA A 494 -9.41 -9.39 -12.54
CA ALA A 494 -9.80 -10.79 -12.57
C ALA A 494 -8.88 -11.66 -13.46
N LEU A 495 -8.40 -11.11 -14.57
CA LEU A 495 -7.40 -11.77 -15.43
C LEU A 495 -6.04 -11.91 -14.72
N LEU A 496 -5.62 -10.91 -13.96
CA LEU A 496 -4.32 -10.88 -13.30
C LEU A 496 -4.29 -11.76 -12.04
N PHE A 497 -5.34 -11.73 -11.22
CA PHE A 497 -5.42 -12.48 -9.97
C PHE A 497 -5.36 -14.00 -10.19
N ARG A 498 -4.43 -14.67 -9.49
CA ARG A 498 -4.35 -16.15 -9.45
C ARG A 498 -5.70 -16.76 -9.08
N ALA A 499 -5.93 -18.01 -9.49
CA ALA A 499 -7.23 -18.68 -9.33
C ALA A 499 -7.72 -18.70 -7.86
N HIS A 500 -6.83 -18.91 -6.89
CA HIS A 500 -7.18 -18.89 -5.46
C HIS A 500 -7.51 -17.49 -4.91
N ASN A 501 -7.12 -16.42 -5.61
CA ASN A 501 -7.40 -15.03 -5.24
C ASN A 501 -8.66 -14.45 -5.91
N LEU A 502 -9.30 -15.18 -6.83
CA LEU A 502 -10.60 -14.76 -7.40
C LEU A 502 -11.71 -14.60 -6.33
N PRO A 503 -11.80 -15.45 -5.29
CA PRO A 503 -12.70 -15.21 -4.16
C PRO A 503 -12.42 -13.89 -3.42
N VAL A 504 -11.17 -13.47 -3.30
CA VAL A 504 -10.80 -12.17 -2.67
C VAL A 504 -11.41 -11.02 -3.45
N LEU A 505 -11.25 -11.02 -4.78
CA LEU A 505 -11.86 -10.02 -5.66
C LEU A 505 -13.39 -10.05 -5.52
N CYS A 506 -14.00 -11.23 -5.52
CA CYS A 506 -15.43 -11.39 -5.38
C CYS A 506 -15.96 -10.80 -4.04
N CYS A 507 -15.30 -11.11 -2.92
CA CYS A 507 -15.65 -10.54 -1.61
C CYS A 507 -15.43 -9.02 -1.58
N CYS A 508 -14.39 -8.50 -2.24
CA CYS A 508 -14.17 -7.05 -2.37
C CYS A 508 -15.37 -6.35 -3.02
N LEU A 509 -15.83 -6.86 -4.16
CA LEU A 509 -16.98 -6.29 -4.87
C LEU A 509 -18.30 -6.45 -4.10
N LEU A 510 -18.45 -7.57 -3.38
CA LEU A 510 -19.61 -7.81 -2.54
C LEU A 510 -19.67 -6.79 -1.40
N VAL A 511 -18.57 -6.61 -0.66
CA VAL A 511 -18.48 -5.62 0.43
C VAL A 511 -18.71 -4.20 -0.08
N GLN A 512 -18.10 -3.82 -1.22
CA GLN A 512 -18.35 -2.51 -1.85
C GLN A 512 -19.85 -2.31 -2.16
N THR A 513 -20.50 -3.33 -2.73
CA THR A 513 -21.92 -3.27 -3.08
C THR A 513 -22.81 -3.14 -1.84
N LEU A 514 -22.57 -3.96 -0.81
CA LEU A 514 -23.34 -3.96 0.43
C LEU A 514 -23.19 -2.64 1.19
N MET A 515 -21.95 -2.17 1.38
CA MET A 515 -21.67 -0.92 2.08
C MET A 515 -22.25 0.28 1.32
N ALA A 516 -22.11 0.33 -0.01
CA ALA A 516 -22.66 1.43 -0.80
C ALA A 516 -24.19 1.48 -0.83
N GLN A 517 -24.87 0.32 -0.86
CA GLN A 517 -26.34 0.29 -0.96
C GLN A 517 -27.03 0.46 0.39
N PHE A 518 -26.54 -0.22 1.43
CA PHE A 518 -27.26 -0.32 2.70
C PHE A 518 -26.69 0.57 3.80
N ILE A 519 -25.43 0.99 3.71
CA ILE A 519 -24.77 1.79 4.73
C ILE A 519 -24.62 3.24 4.28
N TRP A 520 -23.70 3.55 3.36
CA TRP A 520 -23.33 4.95 3.07
C TRP A 520 -24.51 5.77 2.54
N LYS A 521 -25.30 5.21 1.61
CA LYS A 521 -26.51 5.88 1.08
C LYS A 521 -27.60 6.11 2.10
N LYS A 522 -27.73 5.22 3.10
CA LYS A 522 -28.83 5.28 4.08
C LYS A 522 -28.45 6.12 5.28
N LEU A 523 -27.19 6.06 5.74
CA LEU A 523 -26.74 6.80 6.91
C LEU A 523 -26.31 8.24 6.59
N HIS A 524 -26.23 8.62 5.30
CA HIS A 524 -25.87 9.96 4.85
C HIS A 524 -24.57 10.47 5.48
N TYR A 525 -23.55 9.62 5.48
CA TYR A 525 -22.21 10.00 5.91
C TYR A 525 -21.63 11.08 5.00
N ASP A 526 -20.81 11.95 5.57
CA ASP A 526 -20.16 13.02 4.80
C ASP A 526 -19.13 12.45 3.79
N ALA A 527 -18.80 13.24 2.77
CA ALA A 527 -17.80 12.89 1.77
C ALA A 527 -16.44 12.57 2.40
N ALA A 528 -16.05 13.29 3.47
CA ALA A 528 -14.82 13.03 4.21
C ALA A 528 -14.82 11.65 4.89
N GLN A 529 -15.89 11.35 5.65
CA GLN A 529 -16.05 10.06 6.33
C GLN A 529 -16.05 8.92 5.32
N THR A 530 -16.81 9.07 4.23
CA THR A 530 -16.90 8.08 3.15
C THR A 530 -15.53 7.85 2.50
N THR A 531 -14.76 8.91 2.26
CA THR A 531 -13.42 8.81 1.67
C THR A 531 -12.45 8.05 2.58
N ILE A 532 -12.40 8.36 3.88
CA ILE A 532 -11.52 7.68 4.83
C ILE A 532 -11.91 6.20 4.96
N MET A 533 -13.20 5.89 5.04
CA MET A 533 -13.66 4.50 5.07
C MET A 533 -13.24 3.73 3.81
N HIS A 534 -13.39 4.31 2.61
CA HIS A 534 -12.94 3.67 1.37
C HIS A 534 -11.42 3.44 1.36
N TYR A 535 -10.64 4.39 1.89
CA TYR A 535 -9.19 4.24 2.03
C TYR A 535 -8.83 3.07 2.96
N TRP A 536 -9.45 2.99 4.15
CA TRP A 536 -9.20 1.90 5.11
C TRP A 536 -9.55 0.53 4.53
N PHE A 537 -10.68 0.42 3.85
CA PHE A 537 -11.05 -0.80 3.13
C PHE A 537 -10.04 -1.12 2.02
N GLY A 538 -9.62 -0.13 1.23
CA GLY A 538 -8.62 -0.30 0.19
C GLY A 538 -7.32 -0.90 0.71
N GLN A 539 -6.80 -0.35 1.82
CA GLN A 539 -5.59 -0.87 2.47
C GLN A 539 -5.79 -2.26 3.07
N ALA A 540 -6.93 -2.54 3.70
CA ALA A 540 -7.21 -3.88 4.20
C ALA A 540 -7.27 -4.92 3.05
N PHE A 541 -7.84 -4.56 1.89
CA PHE A 541 -7.91 -5.43 0.71
C PHE A 541 -6.56 -5.63 0.01
N PHE A 542 -5.60 -4.71 0.16
CA PHE A 542 -4.21 -4.96 -0.21
C PHE A 542 -3.65 -6.15 0.55
N TYR A 543 -3.87 -6.19 1.87
CA TYR A 543 -3.41 -7.28 2.72
C TYR A 543 -4.22 -8.56 2.55
N PHE A 544 -5.55 -8.49 2.39
CA PHE A 544 -6.36 -9.71 2.12
C PHE A 544 -5.96 -10.47 0.84
N GLN A 545 -5.21 -9.87 -0.08
CA GLN A 545 -4.63 -10.54 -1.24
C GLN A 545 -3.43 -11.44 -0.90
N GLY A 546 -2.87 -11.33 0.31
CA GLY A 546 -1.62 -11.98 0.72
C GLY A 546 -0.38 -11.13 0.51
N ASN A 547 -0.53 -9.84 0.15
CA ASN A 547 0.61 -8.94 0.01
C ASN A 547 1.17 -8.53 1.37
N SER A 548 2.42 -8.09 1.39
CA SER A 548 3.07 -7.47 2.55
C SER A 548 3.90 -6.25 2.13
N ASN A 549 4.46 -5.54 3.10
CA ASN A 549 5.42 -4.46 2.85
C ASN A 549 6.79 -4.96 2.36
N SER A 550 7.02 -6.27 2.33
CA SER A 550 8.23 -6.86 1.77
C SER A 550 8.13 -6.99 0.25
N ILE A 551 9.17 -6.51 -0.45
CA ILE A 551 9.31 -6.67 -1.90
C ILE A 551 9.29 -8.14 -2.35
N ALA A 552 9.66 -9.07 -1.46
CA ALA A 552 9.63 -10.50 -1.73
C ALA A 552 8.22 -11.05 -1.99
N THR A 553 7.17 -10.35 -1.53
CA THR A 553 5.78 -10.76 -1.74
C THR A 553 5.18 -10.28 -3.06
N VAL A 554 5.91 -9.46 -3.84
CA VAL A 554 5.44 -8.97 -5.13
C VAL A 554 5.52 -10.09 -6.17
N ASP A 555 4.36 -10.51 -6.68
CA ASP A 555 4.29 -11.54 -7.73
C ASP A 555 4.60 -10.97 -9.12
N ILE A 556 5.85 -11.10 -9.55
CA ILE A 556 6.30 -10.62 -10.86
C ILE A 556 5.74 -11.50 -12.00
N SER A 557 5.33 -12.75 -11.72
CA SER A 557 4.84 -13.66 -12.78
C SER A 557 3.58 -13.13 -13.47
N VAL A 558 2.80 -12.29 -12.78
CA VAL A 558 1.59 -11.67 -13.30
C VAL A 558 1.89 -10.62 -14.37
N GLY A 559 3.10 -10.06 -14.38
CA GLY A 559 3.57 -9.12 -15.41
C GLY A 559 3.71 -9.76 -16.79
N PHE A 560 3.75 -11.09 -16.86
CA PHE A 560 3.95 -11.84 -18.11
C PHE A 560 2.65 -12.38 -18.72
N VAL A 561 1.49 -12.11 -18.11
CA VAL A 561 0.20 -12.60 -18.60
C VAL A 561 -0.08 -12.07 -20.01
N GLY A 562 -0.17 -12.97 -21.00
CA GLY A 562 -0.41 -12.63 -22.40
C GLY A 562 0.82 -12.17 -23.21
N LEU A 563 2.02 -12.17 -22.60
CA LEU A 563 3.28 -11.83 -23.26
C LEU A 563 4.07 -13.09 -23.66
N GLU A 564 4.66 -13.07 -24.86
CA GLU A 564 5.54 -14.16 -25.33
C GLU A 564 7.01 -13.90 -25.01
N SER A 565 7.39 -12.62 -24.94
CA SER A 565 8.73 -12.12 -24.62
C SER A 565 8.63 -11.03 -23.55
N TYR A 566 9.70 -10.87 -22.76
CA TYR A 566 9.77 -9.79 -21.78
C TYR A 566 9.76 -8.42 -22.47
N ILE A 567 8.84 -7.57 -22.03
CA ILE A 567 8.78 -6.15 -22.38
C ILE A 567 8.61 -5.41 -21.07
N GLU A 568 9.55 -4.51 -20.76
CA GLU A 568 9.67 -3.87 -19.45
C GLU A 568 8.40 -3.10 -19.04
N ALA A 569 7.91 -2.21 -19.90
CA ALA A 569 6.81 -1.31 -19.55
C ALA A 569 5.47 -2.04 -19.26
N PRO A 570 4.98 -2.96 -20.11
CA PRO A 570 3.77 -3.73 -19.80
C PRO A 570 3.95 -4.65 -18.59
N ALA A 571 5.11 -5.28 -18.44
CA ALA A 571 5.37 -6.16 -17.30
C ALA A 571 5.31 -5.40 -15.98
N PHE A 572 5.97 -4.23 -15.89
CA PHE A 572 5.90 -3.37 -14.73
C PHE A 572 4.47 -2.89 -14.44
N PHE A 573 3.76 -2.42 -15.46
CA PHE A 573 2.38 -1.93 -15.31
C PHE A 573 1.43 -3.02 -14.79
N LEU A 574 1.48 -4.22 -15.37
CA LEU A 574 0.62 -5.34 -14.98
C LEU A 574 0.96 -5.87 -13.57
N THR A 575 2.25 -5.95 -13.22
CA THR A 575 2.68 -6.30 -11.86
C THR A 575 2.19 -5.26 -10.86
N ALA A 576 2.43 -3.97 -11.10
CA ALA A 576 1.99 -2.89 -10.21
C ALA A 576 0.46 -2.88 -10.06
N LEU A 577 -0.28 -3.06 -11.16
CA LEU A 577 -1.74 -3.11 -11.15
C LEU A 577 -2.26 -4.30 -10.34
N SER A 578 -1.64 -5.48 -10.46
CA SER A 578 -2.01 -6.66 -9.69
C SER A 578 -1.68 -6.50 -8.20
N THR A 579 -0.54 -5.90 -7.86
CA THR A 579 -0.12 -5.68 -6.47
C THR A 579 -1.01 -4.66 -5.75
N TYR A 580 -1.35 -3.55 -6.40
CA TYR A 580 -2.18 -2.48 -5.81
C TYR A 580 -3.66 -2.55 -6.20
N ALA A 581 -4.14 -3.72 -6.64
CA ALA A 581 -5.51 -3.90 -7.10
C ALA A 581 -6.55 -3.55 -6.04
N GLY A 582 -6.34 -3.94 -4.77
CA GLY A 582 -7.25 -3.63 -3.66
C GLY A 582 -7.49 -2.11 -3.49
N PRO A 583 -6.44 -1.32 -3.15
CA PRO A 583 -6.56 0.12 -3.01
C PRO A 583 -7.11 0.81 -4.25
N LEU A 584 -6.67 0.39 -5.45
CA LEU A 584 -7.09 1.01 -6.70
C LEU A 584 -8.56 0.76 -7.01
N LEU A 585 -9.08 -0.46 -6.77
CA LEU A 585 -10.50 -0.77 -6.94
C LEU A 585 -11.38 0.03 -5.97
N TRP A 586 -10.94 0.19 -4.72
CA TRP A 586 -11.64 1.00 -3.72
C TRP A 586 -11.62 2.50 -4.05
N ALA A 587 -10.50 3.01 -4.55
CA ALA A 587 -10.40 4.39 -5.03
C ALA A 587 -11.30 4.64 -6.25
N ALA A 588 -11.28 3.75 -7.24
CA ALA A 588 -12.16 3.84 -8.41
C ALA A 588 -13.64 3.74 -8.02
N HIS A 589 -13.98 2.88 -7.06
CA HIS A 589 -15.33 2.78 -6.50
C HIS A 589 -15.76 4.08 -5.79
N LEU A 590 -14.87 4.71 -5.00
CA LEU A 590 -15.14 5.99 -4.34
C LEU A 590 -15.54 7.07 -5.35
N VAL A 591 -14.79 7.20 -6.44
CA VAL A 591 -15.08 8.17 -7.51
C VAL A 591 -16.46 7.90 -8.13
N CYS A 592 -16.78 6.63 -8.39
CA CYS A 592 -18.10 6.23 -8.88
C CYS A 592 -19.22 6.53 -7.88
N TYR A 593 -18.98 6.30 -6.59
CA TYR A 593 -19.92 6.53 -5.51
C TYR A 593 -20.24 8.01 -5.35
N LEU A 594 -19.22 8.86 -5.15
CA LEU A 594 -19.38 10.31 -4.96
C LEU A 594 -20.00 10.98 -6.19
N SER A 595 -19.64 10.53 -7.40
CA SER A 595 -20.28 11.03 -8.63
C SER A 595 -21.77 10.66 -8.71
N SER A 596 -22.19 9.55 -8.09
CA SER A 596 -23.59 9.12 -8.07
C SER A 596 -24.42 9.79 -6.98
N GLU A 597 -23.79 10.29 -5.91
CA GLU A 597 -24.45 10.97 -4.78
C GLU A 597 -24.72 12.46 -5.07
N LYS A 598 -23.83 13.16 -5.78
CA LYS A 598 -24.10 14.53 -6.25
C LYS A 598 -25.41 14.64 -7.06
N ARG A 599 -25.89 13.53 -7.64
CA ARG A 599 -27.17 13.40 -8.34
C ARG A 599 -28.40 13.42 -7.41
N SER A 600 -28.35 12.80 -6.23
CA SER A 600 -29.54 12.75 -5.35
C SER A 600 -29.84 14.12 -4.73
N VAL A 601 -28.80 14.92 -4.47
CA VAL A 601 -28.93 16.26 -3.90
C VAL A 601 -29.48 17.27 -4.92
N THR A 602 -29.09 17.18 -6.20
CA THR A 602 -29.56 18.09 -7.26
C THR A 602 -31.01 17.82 -7.68
N VAL A 603 -31.50 16.59 -7.57
CA VAL A 603 -32.89 16.25 -7.91
C VAL A 603 -33.87 16.71 -6.81
N HIS A 604 -33.45 16.73 -5.54
CA HIS A 604 -34.30 17.18 -4.42
C HIS A 604 -34.34 18.71 -4.24
N SER A 605 -33.48 19.47 -4.92
CA SER A 605 -33.40 20.93 -4.82
C SER A 605 -34.04 21.68 -6.00
N ALA A 606 -34.58 20.97 -6.99
CA ALA A 606 -35.33 21.61 -8.07
C ALA A 606 -36.72 22.03 -7.55
N PRO A 607 -37.10 23.33 -7.61
CA PRO A 607 -38.45 23.75 -7.24
C PRO A 607 -39.43 23.12 -8.23
N SER A 608 -40.45 22.45 -7.69
CA SER A 608 -41.60 22.00 -8.46
C SER A 608 -42.34 23.23 -9.00
N HIS A 609 -42.01 23.64 -10.22
CA HIS A 609 -42.88 24.49 -11.00
C HIS A 609 -44.11 23.66 -11.39
N GLN A 610 -45.17 23.78 -10.58
CA GLN A 610 -46.55 23.63 -11.07
C GLN A 610 -46.97 24.92 -11.76
#